data_AF-A0A6M3L7C4-F1
#
_entry.id   AF-A0A6M3L7C4-F1
#
_cell.length_a   1.000
_cell.length_b   1.000
_cell.length_c   1.000
_cell.angle_alpha   90.00
_cell.angle_beta   90.00
_cell.angle_gamma   90.00
#
_symmetry.space_group_name_H-M   'P 1'
#
loop_
_entity.id
_entity.type
_entity.pdbx_description
1 polymer ?
#
loop_
_entity_poly.entity_id
_entity_poly.type
_entity_poly.pdbx_seq_one_letter_code
_entity_poly.pdbx_strand_id
1 'polypeptide(L)'
;MRTLNADLLLAQVLGYPEGGYRPAVRCKLWSNDALTSYDYSYNPNLATNRLQYVRHIEEPQNDSGVIMLANYDKSLPADLKGYLVHLGWGLDTAAGIKNDETAGAVSPALWVVKQSDISGAPKGQTPQLYSILELRGVWQAVLNAQPIRLGAEPYYWSNVYMGTTNEYLEAGVDNIPELTNKTVYWCLKYIIETSLSTQTGLGFYLDDLGTQDDGLINSIIPFPSGEVSLIYPEELVPFGTYGTFINKLLKLTKCRLRTKASLTFEVIYPQEDDAVNEAYYDSASSGHPFYEVNHGRVGERSEGTPLPNHIQIWGGENEVTGLPLYEGHWFDSDHFDTAPTSYTSAAIQAAYTGDFMPVTFEGDEGNPTWDINITSNQQCEDRAESLGLQMKEQSKATRLLVPMDASVELYDRISIEDERGL
;
A
#
# COMPACT_ATOMS: atom_id res chain seq x y z
N MET A 1 8.19 -4.22 2.28
CA MET A 1 7.20 -3.96 1.20
C MET A 1 6.93 -5.30 0.51
N ARG A 2 5.69 -5.79 0.55
CA ARG A 2 5.29 -7.06 -0.08
C ARG A 2 4.73 -6.73 -1.47
N THR A 3 5.11 -7.52 -2.47
CA THR A 3 4.52 -7.49 -3.83
C THR A 3 3.89 -8.85 -4.06
N LEU A 4 2.59 -8.89 -4.36
CA LEU A 4 1.92 -10.12 -4.78
C LEU A 4 1.75 -10.08 -6.29
N ASN A 5 2.19 -11.14 -6.98
CA ASN A 5 1.93 -11.34 -8.40
C ASN A 5 1.10 -12.61 -8.59
N ALA A 6 -0.07 -12.47 -9.18
CA ALA A 6 -0.95 -13.58 -9.54
C ALA A 6 -1.10 -13.63 -11.07
N ASP A 7 -0.67 -14.75 -11.66
CA ASP A 7 -0.74 -15.01 -13.09
C ASP A 7 -1.63 -16.23 -13.36
N LEU A 8 -2.56 -16.12 -14.31
CA LEU A 8 -3.23 -17.29 -14.88
C LEU A 8 -2.24 -18.05 -15.77
N LEU A 9 -1.54 -19.00 -15.15
CA LEU A 9 -0.80 -20.02 -15.88
C LEU A 9 -1.76 -21.17 -16.18
N LEU A 10 -1.94 -21.50 -17.47
CA LEU A 10 -2.65 -22.70 -17.94
C LEU A 10 -1.90 -24.00 -17.58
N ALA A 11 -1.17 -24.04 -16.47
CA ALA A 11 -0.40 -25.17 -16.00
C ALA A 11 -1.32 -26.27 -15.45
N GLN A 12 -2.13 -26.87 -16.33
CA GLN A 12 -2.47 -28.27 -16.20
C GLN A 12 -1.23 -29.08 -16.59
N VAL A 13 -0.27 -29.19 -15.67
CA VAL A 13 0.55 -30.40 -15.68
C VAL A 13 -0.31 -31.46 -15.03
N LEU A 14 -0.87 -32.35 -15.86
CA LEU A 14 -1.45 -33.61 -15.40
C LEU A 14 -0.51 -34.24 -14.37
N GLY A 15 -0.95 -34.33 -13.11
CA GLY A 15 -0.27 -35.09 -12.08
C GLY A 15 0.46 -34.31 -10.98
N TYR A 16 0.30 -32.99 -10.83
CA TYR A 16 0.84 -32.31 -9.63
C TYR A 16 0.01 -31.13 -9.11
N PRO A 17 -0.45 -31.16 -7.84
CA PRO A 17 -0.55 -32.35 -6.98
C PRO A 17 -1.61 -33.34 -7.50
N GLU A 18 -1.48 -34.64 -7.19
CA GLU A 18 -2.54 -35.64 -7.46
C GLU A 18 -3.85 -35.24 -6.76
N GLY A 19 -4.96 -35.20 -7.50
CA GLY A 19 -6.22 -34.57 -7.04
C GLY A 19 -6.36 -33.09 -7.42
N GLY A 20 -5.44 -32.59 -8.25
CA GLY A 20 -5.19 -31.22 -8.69
C GLY A 20 -6.35 -30.23 -8.60
N TYR A 21 -6.10 -29.16 -7.83
CA TYR A 21 -6.91 -27.96 -7.82
C TYR A 21 -7.02 -27.36 -9.22
N ARG A 22 -8.24 -27.17 -9.70
CA ARG A 22 -8.48 -26.53 -10.99
C ARG A 22 -8.62 -25.02 -10.77
N PRO A 23 -7.72 -24.18 -11.26
CA PRO A 23 -7.78 -22.75 -11.01
C PRO A 23 -9.05 -22.14 -11.63
N ALA A 24 -9.73 -21.28 -10.87
CA ALA A 24 -10.84 -20.47 -11.32
C ALA A 24 -10.50 -18.99 -11.08
N VAL A 25 -10.86 -18.14 -12.02
CA VAL A 25 -10.61 -16.69 -11.92
C VAL A 25 -11.93 -15.97 -12.05
N ARG A 26 -12.24 -15.10 -11.11
CA ARG A 26 -13.31 -14.12 -11.26
C ARG A 26 -12.76 -12.91 -12.01
N CYS A 27 -13.46 -12.49 -13.04
CA CYS A 27 -13.14 -11.28 -13.80
C CYS A 27 -14.45 -10.59 -14.19
N LYS A 28 -14.95 -9.73 -13.31
CA LYS A 28 -16.16 -8.96 -13.56
C LYS A 28 -15.84 -7.49 -13.73
N LEU A 29 -16.48 -6.88 -14.71
CA LEU A 29 -16.35 -5.48 -15.05
C LEU A 29 -17.69 -4.79 -14.77
N TRP A 30 -17.65 -3.60 -14.18
CA TRP A 30 -18.81 -2.74 -13.96
C TRP A 30 -18.55 -1.36 -14.53
N SER A 31 -19.56 -0.77 -15.15
CA SER A 31 -19.53 0.64 -15.51
C SER A 31 -19.50 1.52 -14.25
N ASN A 32 -19.04 2.76 -14.38
CA ASN A 32 -18.93 3.70 -13.25
C ASN A 32 -20.28 3.97 -12.55
N ASP A 33 -21.39 3.90 -13.27
CA ASP A 33 -22.75 4.04 -12.73
C ASP A 33 -23.30 2.73 -12.14
N ALA A 34 -22.52 1.64 -12.18
CA ALA A 34 -22.88 0.29 -11.79
C ALA A 34 -24.13 -0.29 -12.51
N LEU A 35 -24.60 0.33 -13.60
CA LEU A 35 -25.79 -0.12 -14.34
C LEU A 35 -25.48 -1.22 -15.35
N THR A 36 -24.25 -1.26 -15.87
CA THR A 36 -23.80 -2.24 -16.85
C THR A 36 -22.71 -3.11 -16.23
N SER A 37 -22.82 -4.43 -16.40
CA SER A 37 -21.77 -5.36 -15.99
C SER A 37 -21.49 -6.40 -17.06
N TYR A 38 -20.22 -6.82 -17.11
CA TYR A 38 -19.75 -7.89 -17.97
C TYR A 38 -18.98 -8.91 -17.14
N ASP A 39 -19.27 -10.19 -17.34
CA ASP A 39 -18.60 -11.30 -16.66
C ASP A 39 -17.72 -12.06 -17.66
N TYR A 40 -16.42 -11.99 -17.44
CA TYR A 40 -15.39 -12.72 -18.18
C TYR A 40 -14.63 -13.68 -17.29
N SER A 41 -15.23 -14.12 -16.19
CA SER A 41 -14.62 -15.10 -15.28
C SER A 41 -14.21 -16.38 -16.02
N TYR A 42 -13.08 -16.95 -15.64
CA TYR A 42 -12.58 -18.22 -16.13
C TYR A 42 -13.08 -19.36 -15.26
N ASN A 43 -13.79 -20.31 -15.87
CA ASN A 43 -14.19 -21.56 -15.23
C ASN A 43 -13.58 -22.74 -16.01
N PRO A 44 -12.74 -23.58 -15.39
CA PRO A 44 -12.02 -24.65 -16.09
C PRO A 44 -12.92 -25.71 -16.72
N ASN A 45 -14.21 -25.78 -16.35
CA ASN A 45 -15.19 -26.70 -16.93
C ASN A 45 -15.93 -26.13 -18.15
N LEU A 46 -15.76 -24.85 -18.46
CA LEU A 46 -16.42 -24.18 -19.59
C LEU A 46 -15.49 -24.08 -20.79
N ALA A 47 -15.90 -24.65 -21.93
CA ALA A 47 -15.16 -24.52 -23.19
C ALA A 47 -15.28 -23.12 -23.82
N THR A 48 -16.14 -22.26 -23.27
CA THR A 48 -16.47 -20.93 -23.82
C THR A 48 -15.77 -19.78 -23.09
N ASN A 49 -14.74 -20.06 -22.29
CA ASN A 49 -14.01 -19.02 -21.56
C ASN A 49 -13.38 -18.02 -22.53
N ARG A 50 -13.66 -16.73 -22.30
CA ARG A 50 -13.00 -15.64 -23.04
C ARG A 50 -11.69 -15.24 -22.41
N LEU A 51 -11.56 -15.29 -21.10
CA LEU A 51 -10.32 -14.95 -20.40
C LEU A 51 -9.21 -15.93 -20.76
N GLN A 52 -8.18 -15.41 -21.44
CA GLN A 52 -7.02 -16.18 -21.89
C GLN A 52 -5.82 -15.98 -20.98
N TYR A 53 -5.67 -14.77 -20.44
CA TYR A 53 -4.58 -14.40 -19.57
C TYR A 53 -5.05 -13.32 -18.59
N VAL A 54 -4.61 -13.44 -17.35
CA VAL A 54 -4.69 -12.37 -16.37
C VAL A 54 -3.39 -12.33 -15.60
N ARG A 55 -2.92 -11.12 -15.36
CA ARG A 55 -1.88 -10.81 -14.38
C ARG A 55 -2.41 -9.74 -13.46
N HIS A 56 -2.20 -9.94 -12.17
CA HIS A 56 -2.46 -8.94 -11.15
C HIS A 56 -1.23 -8.77 -10.28
N ILE A 57 -0.84 -7.53 -10.08
CA ILE A 57 0.25 -7.12 -9.23
C ILE A 57 -0.37 -6.24 -8.14
N GLU A 58 -0.30 -6.72 -6.90
CA GLU A 58 -0.69 -5.94 -5.72
C GLU A 58 0.58 -5.41 -5.06
N GLU A 59 0.66 -4.09 -4.96
CA GLU A 59 1.79 -3.36 -4.39
C GLU A 59 1.23 -2.18 -3.60
N PRO A 60 1.84 -1.82 -2.45
CA PRO A 60 1.42 -0.65 -1.70
C PRO A 60 1.38 0.58 -2.62
N GLN A 61 0.16 1.05 -2.89
CA GLN A 61 -0.12 2.25 -3.69
C GLN A 61 0.17 2.14 -5.19
N ASN A 62 0.46 0.94 -5.71
CA ASN A 62 0.92 0.75 -7.07
C ASN A 62 0.27 -0.46 -7.77
N ASP A 63 -0.91 -0.88 -7.31
CA ASP A 63 -1.60 -2.04 -7.86
C ASP A 63 -1.85 -1.88 -9.37
N SER A 64 -1.64 -2.95 -10.12
CA SER A 64 -1.78 -2.95 -11.57
C SER A 64 -2.11 -4.33 -12.11
N GLY A 65 -2.63 -4.39 -13.33
CA GLY A 65 -2.96 -5.67 -13.93
C GLY A 65 -3.03 -5.62 -15.45
N VAL A 66 -3.04 -6.80 -16.06
CA VAL A 66 -3.25 -6.98 -17.49
C VAL A 66 -4.20 -8.13 -17.69
N ILE A 67 -5.27 -7.91 -18.45
CA ILE A 67 -6.22 -8.94 -18.87
C ILE A 67 -6.13 -9.11 -20.39
N MET A 68 -6.17 -10.35 -20.87
CA MET A 68 -6.36 -10.67 -22.28
C MET A 68 -7.64 -11.49 -22.47
N LEU A 69 -8.55 -10.97 -23.29
CA LEU A 69 -9.83 -11.58 -23.63
C LEU A 69 -9.85 -12.01 -25.09
N ALA A 70 -10.38 -13.20 -25.38
CA ALA A 70 -10.69 -13.62 -26.73
C ALA A 70 -11.90 -12.82 -27.28
N ASN A 71 -11.71 -12.22 -28.45
CA ASN A 71 -12.69 -11.34 -29.11
C ASN A 71 -12.88 -11.70 -30.60
N TYR A 72 -12.74 -12.98 -30.97
CA TYR A 72 -12.83 -13.45 -32.35
C TYR A 72 -14.17 -13.14 -33.03
N ASP A 73 -15.24 -13.03 -32.24
CA ASP A 73 -16.61 -12.73 -32.68
C ASP A 73 -16.98 -11.25 -32.54
N LYS A 74 -16.05 -10.40 -32.10
CA LYS A 74 -16.25 -8.95 -31.87
C LYS A 74 -17.44 -8.65 -30.94
N SER A 75 -17.72 -9.53 -30.00
CA SER A 75 -18.83 -9.33 -29.05
C SER A 75 -18.43 -8.48 -27.84
N LEU A 76 -17.14 -8.20 -27.63
CA LEU A 76 -16.71 -7.33 -26.55
C LEU A 76 -17.14 -5.87 -26.85
N PRO A 77 -17.54 -5.10 -25.83
CA PRO A 77 -17.82 -3.68 -26.00
C PRO A 77 -16.64 -2.94 -26.62
N ALA A 78 -16.96 -1.96 -27.48
CA ALA A 78 -15.95 -1.19 -28.19
C ALA A 78 -15.09 -0.32 -27.27
N ASP A 79 -15.62 0.08 -26.10
CA ASP A 79 -14.88 0.83 -25.10
C ASP A 79 -15.24 0.39 -23.69
N LEU A 80 -14.29 -0.25 -23.02
CA LEU A 80 -14.33 -0.65 -21.62
C LEU A 80 -13.48 0.28 -20.74
N LYS A 81 -12.85 1.34 -21.27
CA LYS A 81 -12.05 2.27 -20.44
C LYS A 81 -12.93 2.91 -19.37
N GLY A 82 -12.37 3.03 -18.18
CA GLY A 82 -13.05 3.54 -17.00
C GLY A 82 -13.93 2.50 -16.29
N TYR A 83 -14.11 1.29 -16.82
CA TYR A 83 -14.83 0.24 -16.08
C TYR A 83 -14.02 -0.20 -14.86
N LEU A 84 -14.73 -0.40 -13.77
CA LEU A 84 -14.24 -1.01 -12.54
C LEU A 84 -14.11 -2.52 -12.76
N VAL A 85 -12.99 -3.11 -12.34
CA VAL A 85 -12.70 -4.53 -12.45
C VAL A 85 -12.50 -5.10 -11.06
N HIS A 86 -13.27 -6.12 -10.71
CA HIS A 86 -13.00 -6.94 -9.54
C HIS A 86 -12.45 -8.28 -10.01
N LEU A 87 -11.16 -8.49 -9.72
CA LEU A 87 -10.52 -9.77 -9.87
C LEU A 87 -10.75 -10.60 -8.61
N GLY A 88 -10.76 -11.90 -8.76
CA GLY A 88 -10.78 -12.82 -7.63
C GLY A 88 -10.11 -14.13 -8.04
N TRP A 89 -9.42 -14.75 -7.10
CA TRP A 89 -8.71 -16.00 -7.35
C TRP A 89 -9.31 -17.09 -6.49
N GLY A 90 -9.59 -18.21 -7.14
CA GLY A 90 -10.23 -19.32 -6.47
C GLY A 90 -9.90 -20.64 -7.12
N LEU A 91 -10.50 -21.68 -6.55
CA LEU A 91 -10.30 -23.05 -6.98
C LEU A 91 -11.66 -23.64 -7.31
N ASP A 92 -11.81 -24.19 -8.51
CA ASP A 92 -12.98 -24.96 -8.87
C ASP A 92 -12.99 -26.27 -8.08
N THR A 93 -14.00 -26.43 -7.22
CA THR A 93 -14.23 -27.61 -6.40
C THR A 93 -15.57 -28.24 -6.79
N ALA A 94 -15.81 -29.49 -6.36
CA ALA A 94 -17.10 -30.15 -6.57
C ALA A 94 -18.30 -29.40 -5.96
N ALA A 95 -18.06 -28.46 -5.02
CA ALA A 95 -19.07 -27.60 -4.39
C ALA A 95 -19.19 -26.21 -5.06
N GLY A 96 -18.43 -25.92 -6.12
CA GLY A 96 -18.33 -24.61 -6.76
C GLY A 96 -16.95 -23.98 -6.63
N ILE A 97 -16.82 -22.69 -6.96
CA ILE A 97 -15.56 -21.95 -6.81
C ILE A 97 -15.31 -21.70 -5.31
N LYS A 98 -14.30 -22.35 -4.73
CA LYS A 98 -13.76 -22.04 -3.40
C LYS A 98 -13.03 -20.70 -3.48
N ASN A 99 -13.16 -19.88 -2.42
CA ASN A 99 -12.70 -18.48 -2.37
C ASN A 99 -13.51 -17.59 -3.36
N ASP A 100 -14.84 -17.67 -3.28
CA ASP A 100 -15.73 -16.79 -4.04
C ASP A 100 -15.89 -15.41 -3.37
N GLU A 101 -16.72 -14.55 -3.96
CA GLU A 101 -17.02 -13.20 -3.43
C GLU A 101 -17.61 -13.23 -2.02
N THR A 102 -18.34 -14.30 -1.67
CA THR A 102 -18.96 -14.44 -0.34
C THR A 102 -17.90 -14.81 0.71
N ALA A 103 -16.83 -15.48 0.29
CA ALA A 103 -15.66 -15.77 1.11
C ALA A 103 -14.65 -14.59 1.19
N GLY A 104 -14.93 -13.46 0.54
CA GLY A 104 -14.09 -12.26 0.63
C GLY A 104 -12.80 -12.29 -0.18
N ALA A 105 -12.59 -13.31 -1.03
CA ALA A 105 -11.38 -13.44 -1.86
C ALA A 105 -11.46 -12.64 -3.16
N VAL A 106 -11.83 -11.36 -3.02
CA VAL A 106 -11.89 -10.39 -4.11
C VAL A 106 -10.76 -9.41 -3.92
N SER A 107 -9.98 -9.23 -4.98
CA SER A 107 -8.86 -8.30 -4.98
C SER A 107 -9.35 -6.86 -4.79
N PRO A 108 -8.45 -5.93 -4.45
CA PRO A 108 -8.74 -4.51 -4.52
C PRO A 108 -9.29 -4.14 -5.91
N ALA A 109 -10.18 -3.15 -5.95
CA ALA A 109 -10.79 -2.75 -7.20
C ALA A 109 -9.75 -2.08 -8.13
N LEU A 110 -9.79 -2.44 -9.42
CA LEU A 110 -8.94 -1.89 -10.46
C LEU A 110 -9.78 -1.18 -11.53
N TRP A 111 -9.17 -0.31 -12.33
CA TRP A 111 -9.82 0.36 -13.44
C TRP A 111 -9.15 0.02 -14.76
N VAL A 112 -9.95 -0.23 -15.79
CA VAL A 112 -9.46 -0.32 -17.17
C VAL A 112 -8.99 1.07 -17.62
N VAL A 113 -7.67 1.27 -17.73
CA VAL A 113 -7.11 2.54 -18.19
C VAL A 113 -6.87 2.56 -19.69
N LYS A 114 -6.69 1.39 -20.29
CA LYS A 114 -6.45 1.24 -21.71
C LYS A 114 -7.00 -0.08 -22.21
N GLN A 115 -7.62 -0.03 -23.39
CA GLN A 115 -8.04 -1.19 -24.16
C GLN A 115 -7.30 -1.16 -25.50
N SER A 116 -6.80 -2.31 -25.94
CA SER A 116 -6.10 -2.45 -27.21
C SER A 116 -6.42 -3.78 -27.84
N ASP A 117 -6.76 -3.77 -29.13
CA ASP A 117 -7.04 -4.99 -29.87
C ASP A 117 -5.78 -5.44 -30.62
N ILE A 118 -5.41 -6.70 -30.43
CA ILE A 118 -4.33 -7.35 -31.17
C ILE A 118 -4.91 -8.48 -32.02
N SER A 119 -4.52 -8.51 -33.29
CA SER A 119 -4.86 -9.62 -34.18
C SER A 119 -3.61 -10.41 -34.50
N GLY A 120 -3.69 -11.73 -34.39
CA GLY A 120 -2.56 -12.61 -34.63
C GLY A 120 -2.99 -14.06 -34.70
N ALA A 121 -2.27 -14.85 -35.49
CA ALA A 121 -2.33 -16.30 -35.45
C ALA A 121 -0.98 -16.87 -35.92
N PRO A 122 -0.57 -18.04 -35.41
CA PRO A 122 0.49 -18.81 -36.01
C PRO A 122 0.22 -19.03 -37.51
N LYS A 123 1.28 -19.02 -38.32
CA LYS A 123 1.17 -19.19 -39.78
C LYS A 123 0.36 -20.45 -40.11
N GLY A 124 -0.74 -20.29 -40.85
CA GLY A 124 -1.62 -21.40 -41.27
C GLY A 124 -2.79 -21.68 -40.32
N GLN A 125 -2.94 -20.95 -39.22
CA GLN A 125 -4.13 -21.00 -38.36
C GLN A 125 -5.07 -19.83 -38.62
N THR A 126 -6.33 -19.99 -38.20
CA THR A 126 -7.34 -18.94 -38.28
C THR A 126 -6.91 -17.73 -37.45
N PRO A 127 -6.89 -16.51 -38.03
CA PRO A 127 -6.60 -15.29 -37.30
C PRO A 127 -7.45 -15.19 -36.04
N GLN A 128 -6.80 -15.00 -34.88
CA GLN A 128 -7.49 -14.74 -33.63
C GLN A 128 -7.40 -13.24 -33.32
N LEU A 129 -8.49 -12.69 -32.77
CA LEU A 129 -8.55 -11.33 -32.28
C LEU A 129 -8.61 -11.41 -30.75
N TYR A 130 -7.72 -10.70 -30.07
CA TYR A 130 -7.73 -10.54 -28.63
C TYR A 130 -7.85 -9.07 -28.27
N SER A 131 -8.54 -8.81 -27.17
CA SER A 131 -8.59 -7.49 -26.55
C SER A 131 -7.78 -7.53 -25.25
N ILE A 132 -6.79 -6.66 -25.16
CA ILE A 132 -5.93 -6.47 -23.99
C ILE A 132 -6.46 -5.28 -23.21
N LEU A 133 -6.66 -5.48 -21.91
CA LEU A 133 -7.04 -4.45 -20.96
C LEU A 133 -5.87 -4.23 -20.01
N GLU A 134 -5.37 -3.00 -19.95
CA GLU A 134 -4.41 -2.58 -18.92
C GLU A 134 -5.18 -1.98 -17.75
N LEU A 135 -4.85 -2.43 -16.54
CA LEU A 135 -5.54 -2.09 -15.30
C LEU A 135 -4.63 -1.31 -14.36
N ARG A 136 -5.22 -0.40 -13.59
CA ARG A 136 -4.55 0.32 -12.50
C ARG A 136 -5.44 0.36 -11.26
N GLY A 137 -4.82 0.25 -10.08
CA GLY A 137 -5.52 0.36 -8.80
C GLY A 137 -5.97 1.77 -8.47
N VAL A 138 -6.75 1.89 -7.40
CA VAL A 138 -7.36 3.16 -6.96
C VAL A 138 -6.31 4.26 -6.73
N TRP A 139 -5.13 3.90 -6.23
CA TRP A 139 -4.05 4.87 -6.01
C TRP A 139 -3.63 5.57 -7.28
N GLN A 140 -3.35 4.82 -8.35
CA GLN A 140 -2.91 5.39 -9.62
C GLN A 140 -4.08 5.93 -10.45
N ALA A 141 -5.19 5.21 -10.50
CA ALA A 141 -6.33 5.53 -11.36
C ALA A 141 -7.19 6.68 -10.81
N VAL A 142 -7.23 6.82 -9.48
CA VAL A 142 -8.10 7.78 -8.80
C VAL A 142 -7.27 8.76 -7.96
N LEU A 143 -6.59 8.29 -6.91
CA LEU A 143 -5.99 9.17 -5.90
C LEU A 143 -4.89 10.07 -6.46
N ASN A 144 -4.06 9.56 -7.36
CA ASN A 144 -2.96 10.30 -8.00
C ASN A 144 -3.39 11.02 -9.29
N ALA A 145 -4.58 10.73 -9.82
CA ALA A 145 -5.11 11.40 -11.00
C ALA A 145 -5.99 12.61 -10.63
N GLN A 146 -6.58 12.60 -9.43
CA GLN A 146 -7.50 13.63 -8.97
C GLN A 146 -6.76 14.68 -8.12
N PRO A 147 -6.83 15.97 -8.49
CA PRO A 147 -6.38 17.03 -7.61
C PRO A 147 -7.30 17.07 -6.38
N ILE A 148 -6.72 17.33 -5.22
CA ILE A 148 -7.48 17.47 -3.99
C ILE A 148 -8.33 18.75 -4.03
N ARG A 149 -9.59 18.65 -3.62
CA ARG A 149 -10.55 19.77 -3.58
C ARG A 149 -11.11 19.90 -2.17
N LEU A 150 -10.41 20.67 -1.35
CA LEU A 150 -10.85 21.03 0.01
C LEU A 150 -11.28 22.50 0.03
N GLY A 151 -12.34 22.79 0.78
CA GLY A 151 -12.97 24.12 0.84
C GLY A 151 -14.05 24.35 -0.23
N ALA A 152 -14.41 25.62 -0.43
CA ALA A 152 -15.55 26.03 -1.25
C ALA A 152 -15.16 26.41 -2.70
N GLU A 153 -16.02 26.07 -3.65
CA GLU A 153 -15.94 26.57 -5.03
C GLU A 153 -16.09 28.11 -5.08
N PRO A 154 -15.42 28.85 -5.99
CA PRO A 154 -14.51 28.41 -7.06
C PRO A 154 -13.05 28.28 -6.62
N TYR A 155 -12.78 28.56 -5.36
CA TYR A 155 -11.46 28.66 -4.80
C TYR A 155 -11.21 27.53 -3.82
N TYR A 156 -11.15 26.31 -4.36
CA TYR A 156 -10.61 25.18 -3.62
C TYR A 156 -9.18 25.57 -3.21
N TRP A 157 -8.96 25.76 -1.92
CA TRP A 157 -7.67 26.23 -1.39
C TRP A 157 -7.15 27.57 -1.96
N SER A 158 -7.93 28.66 -1.95
CA SER A 158 -7.31 29.99 -2.15
C SER A 158 -6.69 30.53 -0.86
N ASN A 159 -5.44 30.13 -0.62
CA ASN A 159 -4.47 31.00 0.03
C ASN A 159 -3.26 31.21 -0.90
N VAL A 160 -3.50 31.19 -2.23
CA VAL A 160 -2.46 31.54 -3.21
C VAL A 160 -2.08 33.00 -3.02
N TYR A 161 -0.98 33.17 -2.30
CA TYR A 161 -0.22 34.38 -2.12
C TYR A 161 -0.01 35.06 -3.48
N MET A 162 -0.64 36.22 -3.71
CA MET A 162 -0.31 37.14 -4.79
C MET A 162 -0.28 38.56 -4.24
N GLY A 163 0.73 38.88 -3.43
CA GLY A 163 0.95 40.25 -2.95
C GLY A 163 2.29 40.44 -2.25
N THR A 164 3.06 41.42 -2.71
CA THR A 164 4.43 41.78 -2.28
C THR A 164 4.50 42.56 -0.97
N THR A 165 3.55 42.34 -0.06
CA THR A 165 3.53 42.99 1.25
C THR A 165 3.47 41.91 2.31
N ASN A 166 4.48 41.90 3.20
CA ASN A 166 4.58 41.11 4.42
C ASN A 166 3.46 41.46 5.44
N GLU A 167 2.21 41.57 5.00
CA GLU A 167 1.06 41.34 5.85
C GLU A 167 0.95 39.83 5.97
N TYR A 168 1.65 39.29 6.96
CA TYR A 168 1.39 37.96 7.46
C TYR A 168 -0.12 37.81 7.64
N LEU A 169 -0.65 36.71 7.11
CA LEU A 169 -2.02 36.26 7.32
C LEU A 169 -2.23 36.00 8.83
N GLU A 170 -2.49 37.03 9.62
CA GLU A 170 -2.82 36.94 11.06
C GLU A 170 -4.18 36.24 11.33
N ALA A 171 -4.76 35.52 10.34
CA ALA A 171 -5.98 34.74 10.52
C ALA A 171 -6.19 33.58 9.51
N GLY A 172 -5.20 33.19 8.69
CA GLY A 172 -5.55 32.64 7.37
C GLY A 172 -5.07 31.25 6.95
N VAL A 173 -4.06 30.62 7.55
CA VAL A 173 -3.33 29.53 6.87
C VAL A 173 -3.66 28.11 7.36
N ASP A 174 -4.22 27.94 8.56
CA ASP A 174 -4.44 26.62 9.18
C ASP A 174 -5.89 26.10 9.17
N ASN A 175 -6.82 26.86 8.59
CA ASN A 175 -8.24 26.53 8.68
C ASN A 175 -8.74 25.89 7.40
N ILE A 176 -8.54 24.59 7.26
CA ILE A 176 -9.57 23.75 6.62
C ILE A 176 -10.50 23.38 7.78
N PRO A 177 -11.62 24.10 8.00
CA PRO A 177 -12.43 23.92 9.22
C PRO A 177 -12.91 22.47 9.37
N GLU A 178 -13.03 21.76 8.26
CA GLU A 178 -13.39 20.36 8.20
C GLU A 178 -12.27 19.40 8.62
N LEU A 179 -11.03 19.87 8.78
CA LEU A 179 -9.87 19.10 9.26
C LEU A 179 -9.30 19.65 10.57
N THR A 180 -9.62 20.89 10.95
CA THR A 180 -9.13 21.50 12.19
C THR A 180 -9.52 20.69 13.43
N ASN A 181 -8.56 20.48 14.35
CA ASN A 181 -8.69 19.70 15.58
C ASN A 181 -9.15 18.25 15.35
N LYS A 182 -8.95 17.72 14.15
CA LYS A 182 -9.20 16.30 13.85
C LYS A 182 -7.91 15.51 13.93
N THR A 183 -8.03 14.28 14.40
CA THR A 183 -6.90 13.34 14.40
C THR A 183 -6.59 12.91 12.96
N VAL A 184 -5.41 12.30 12.74
CA VAL A 184 -5.05 11.75 11.42
C VAL A 184 -6.15 10.84 10.86
N TYR A 185 -6.71 9.94 11.68
CA TYR A 185 -7.82 9.07 11.27
C TYR A 185 -9.03 9.88 10.77
N TRP A 186 -9.47 10.88 11.53
CA TRP A 186 -10.63 11.69 11.16
C TRP A 186 -10.38 12.55 9.92
N CYS A 187 -9.15 13.00 9.72
CA CYS A 187 -8.74 13.67 8.48
C CYS A 187 -8.84 12.71 7.28
N LEU A 188 -8.28 11.51 7.39
CA LEU A 188 -8.36 10.48 6.35
C LEU A 188 -9.81 10.12 6.03
N LYS A 189 -10.64 9.92 7.06
CA LYS A 189 -12.06 9.61 6.91
C LYS A 189 -12.80 10.69 6.13
N TYR A 190 -12.61 11.96 6.49
CA TYR A 190 -13.22 13.07 5.77
C TYR A 190 -12.76 13.11 4.29
N ILE A 191 -11.47 12.95 4.05
CA ILE A 191 -10.89 13.05 2.71
C ILE A 191 -11.37 11.91 1.80
N ILE A 192 -11.39 10.68 2.30
CA ILE A 192 -11.79 9.49 1.55
C ILE A 192 -13.31 9.44 1.41
N GLU A 193 -14.05 9.50 2.51
CA GLU A 193 -15.49 9.22 2.49
C GLU A 193 -16.31 10.41 1.98
N THR A 194 -15.85 11.65 2.23
CA THR A 194 -16.61 12.85 1.88
C THR A 194 -16.04 13.52 0.63
N SER A 195 -14.79 13.99 0.68
CA SER A 195 -14.21 14.82 -0.38
C SER A 195 -14.02 14.03 -1.69
N LEU A 196 -13.35 12.89 -1.62
CA LEU A 196 -13.10 12.03 -2.78
C LEU A 196 -14.39 11.44 -3.35
N SER A 197 -15.29 10.95 -2.50
CA SER A 197 -16.58 10.40 -2.93
C SER A 197 -17.43 11.45 -3.66
N THR A 198 -17.49 12.67 -3.14
CA THR A 198 -18.23 13.77 -3.78
C THR A 198 -17.64 14.13 -5.14
N GLN A 199 -16.31 14.18 -5.24
CA GLN A 199 -15.62 14.57 -6.47
C GLN A 199 -15.74 13.52 -7.59
N THR A 200 -15.73 12.24 -7.23
CA THR A 200 -15.75 11.14 -8.20
C THR A 200 -17.17 10.61 -8.47
N GLY A 201 -18.11 10.85 -7.56
CA GLY A 201 -19.44 10.22 -7.57
C GLY A 201 -19.44 8.75 -7.14
N LEU A 202 -18.31 8.22 -6.67
CA LEU A 202 -18.17 6.85 -6.19
C LEU A 202 -18.20 6.82 -4.65
N GLY A 203 -18.81 5.80 -4.04
CA GLY A 203 -18.82 5.66 -2.58
C GLY A 203 -17.52 5.01 -2.08
N PHE A 204 -16.59 5.82 -1.60
CA PHE A 204 -15.39 5.34 -0.90
C PHE A 204 -15.63 5.30 0.61
N TYR A 205 -15.02 4.32 1.27
CA TYR A 205 -15.20 4.07 2.71
C TYR A 205 -13.85 3.89 3.41
N LEU A 206 -13.74 4.28 4.67
CA LEU A 206 -12.60 3.96 5.52
C LEU A 206 -13.08 3.11 6.70
N ASP A 207 -12.53 1.90 6.84
CA ASP A 207 -12.85 0.99 7.94
C ASP A 207 -12.61 1.66 9.31
N ASP A 208 -13.38 1.23 10.30
CA ASP A 208 -13.13 1.64 11.68
C ASP A 208 -11.78 1.09 12.17
N LEU A 209 -11.12 1.82 13.08
CA LEU A 209 -9.75 1.53 13.53
C LEU A 209 -9.53 0.13 14.14
N GLY A 210 -10.61 -0.59 14.46
CA GLY A 210 -10.56 -1.96 14.95
C GLY A 210 -9.94 -2.07 16.34
N THR A 211 -9.57 -3.29 16.72
CA THR A 211 -8.93 -3.61 18.02
C THR A 211 -7.41 -3.58 17.97
N GLN A 212 -6.83 -3.40 16.78
CA GLN A 212 -5.39 -3.40 16.54
C GLN A 212 -4.79 -1.97 16.54
N ASP A 213 -5.60 -0.96 16.90
CA ASP A 213 -5.19 0.43 16.98
C ASP A 213 -4.12 0.64 18.05
N ASP A 214 -2.94 1.13 17.65
CA ASP A 214 -1.84 1.54 18.53
C ASP A 214 -2.09 2.91 19.20
N GLY A 215 -3.17 3.59 18.81
CA GLY A 215 -3.61 4.88 19.32
C GLY A 215 -2.91 6.08 18.68
N LEU A 216 -1.85 5.89 17.88
CA LEU A 216 -1.10 7.01 17.28
C LEU A 216 -1.93 7.74 16.22
N ILE A 217 -2.57 7.00 15.31
CA ILE A 217 -3.42 7.57 14.26
C ILE A 217 -4.64 8.33 14.80
N ASN A 218 -5.05 8.01 16.04
CA ASN A 218 -6.19 8.62 16.71
C ASN A 218 -5.79 9.61 17.83
N SER A 219 -4.51 9.95 17.96
CA SER A 219 -4.02 10.94 18.92
C SER A 219 -3.33 12.12 18.26
N ILE A 220 -2.66 11.91 17.12
CA ILE A 220 -1.96 12.97 16.39
C ILE A 220 -2.97 13.89 15.71
N ILE A 221 -2.88 15.19 16.00
CA ILE A 221 -3.70 16.25 15.39
C ILE A 221 -2.82 17.02 14.39
N PRO A 222 -2.91 16.76 13.08
CA PRO A 222 -2.08 17.44 12.08
C PRO A 222 -2.41 18.93 11.90
N PHE A 223 -3.67 19.31 12.11
CA PHE A 223 -4.17 20.67 11.94
C PHE A 223 -4.76 21.20 13.25
N PRO A 224 -3.93 21.59 14.23
CA PRO A 224 -4.40 22.13 15.51
C PRO A 224 -4.99 23.53 15.36
N SER A 225 -5.92 23.91 16.24
CA SER A 225 -6.43 25.29 16.26
C SER A 225 -5.44 26.24 16.94
N GLY A 226 -4.85 27.15 16.17
CA GLY A 226 -4.01 28.23 16.70
C GLY A 226 -2.58 27.81 17.06
N GLU A 227 -2.12 26.65 16.60
CA GLU A 227 -0.74 26.18 16.68
C GLU A 227 -0.21 25.86 15.27
N VAL A 228 1.09 25.58 15.14
CA VAL A 228 1.72 25.29 13.85
C VAL A 228 1.24 23.92 13.32
N SER A 229 0.73 23.90 12.09
CA SER A 229 0.36 22.68 11.38
C SER A 229 1.55 21.73 11.23
N LEU A 230 1.33 20.43 11.50
CA LEU A 230 2.34 19.38 11.30
C LEU A 230 2.60 19.06 9.81
N ILE A 231 1.78 19.63 8.91
CA ILE A 231 1.98 19.57 7.47
C ILE A 231 2.33 20.98 6.98
N TYR A 232 3.51 21.13 6.39
CA TYR A 232 4.03 22.44 5.97
C TYR A 232 3.18 23.06 4.85
N PRO A 233 2.91 24.37 4.88
CA PRO A 233 2.25 25.09 3.79
C PRO A 233 2.97 24.97 2.44
N GLU A 234 4.31 24.99 2.39
CA GLU A 234 5.04 24.80 1.13
C GLU A 234 4.96 23.38 0.57
N GLU A 235 4.76 22.38 1.43
CA GLU A 235 4.56 21.02 0.97
C GLU A 235 3.19 20.89 0.31
N LEU A 236 2.22 21.75 0.65
CA LEU A 236 0.89 21.80 0.05
C LEU A 236 1.00 22.43 -1.35
N VAL A 237 1.57 21.64 -2.26
CA VAL A 237 1.72 22.01 -3.66
C VAL A 237 0.33 22.38 -4.21
N PRO A 238 0.15 23.57 -4.81
CA PRO A 238 -1.05 23.87 -5.58
C PRO A 238 -1.28 22.73 -6.58
N PHE A 239 -2.48 22.16 -6.60
CA PHE A 239 -2.81 20.97 -7.40
C PHE A 239 -2.21 19.63 -6.93
N GLY A 240 -1.83 19.52 -5.65
CA GLY A 240 -1.54 18.25 -5.02
C GLY A 240 -2.68 17.24 -5.20
N THR A 241 -2.33 15.95 -5.28
CA THR A 241 -3.30 14.88 -5.48
C THR A 241 -3.79 14.33 -4.13
N TYR A 242 -4.95 13.66 -4.12
CA TYR A 242 -5.42 12.97 -2.91
C TYR A 242 -4.36 12.00 -2.37
N GLY A 243 -3.70 11.25 -3.26
CA GLY A 243 -2.68 10.29 -2.86
C GLY A 243 -1.48 10.95 -2.18
N THR A 244 -1.03 12.10 -2.70
CA THR A 244 0.06 12.86 -2.08
C THR A 244 -0.31 13.34 -0.68
N PHE A 245 -1.54 13.84 -0.51
CA PHE A 245 -2.00 14.36 0.78
C PHE A 245 -2.21 13.25 1.82
N ILE A 246 -2.86 12.15 1.42
CA ILE A 246 -3.04 10.96 2.26
C ILE A 246 -1.68 10.41 2.70
N ASN A 247 -0.69 10.36 1.80
CA ASN A 247 0.66 9.90 2.16
C ASN A 247 1.35 10.76 3.20
N LYS A 248 1.09 12.06 3.23
CA LYS A 248 1.63 12.93 4.29
C LYS A 248 0.98 12.66 5.63
N LEU A 249 -0.33 12.50 5.65
CA LEU A 249 -1.07 12.12 6.86
C LEU A 249 -0.55 10.79 7.43
N LEU A 250 -0.38 9.77 6.57
CA LEU A 250 0.15 8.46 6.98
C LEU A 250 1.61 8.53 7.42
N LYS A 251 2.43 9.43 6.87
CA LYS A 251 3.82 9.62 7.31
C LYS A 251 3.93 10.13 8.75
N LEU A 252 2.88 10.72 9.32
CA LEU A 252 2.86 11.10 10.73
C LEU A 252 2.62 9.91 11.66
N THR A 253 2.20 8.76 11.11
CA THR A 253 1.90 7.55 11.88
C THR A 253 2.82 6.40 11.43
N LYS A 254 2.63 5.23 12.03
CA LYS A 254 3.28 3.98 11.60
C LYS A 254 2.41 3.17 10.63
N CYS A 255 1.20 3.66 10.32
CA CYS A 255 0.18 2.92 9.59
C CYS A 255 0.35 3.05 8.07
N ARG A 256 -0.24 2.11 7.32
CA ARG A 256 -0.46 2.24 5.88
C ARG A 256 -1.93 1.99 5.54
N LEU A 257 -2.37 2.50 4.39
CA LEU A 257 -3.69 2.15 3.87
C LEU A 257 -3.59 0.98 2.90
N ARG A 258 -4.42 -0.04 3.14
CA ARG A 258 -4.72 -1.11 2.20
C ARG A 258 -6.06 -0.84 1.56
N THR A 259 -6.17 -1.09 0.27
CA THR A 259 -7.44 -0.99 -0.45
C THR A 259 -8.07 -2.37 -0.47
N LYS A 260 -9.35 -2.47 -0.11
CA LYS A 260 -10.12 -3.71 -0.18
C LYS A 260 -11.01 -3.72 -1.42
N ALA A 261 -11.70 -4.83 -1.62
CA ALA A 261 -12.87 -4.86 -2.50
C ALA A 261 -13.90 -3.78 -2.10
N SER A 262 -14.76 -3.40 -3.05
CA SER A 262 -15.87 -2.45 -2.82
C SER A 262 -15.46 -1.01 -2.44
N LEU A 263 -14.29 -0.55 -2.89
CA LEU A 263 -13.80 0.83 -2.69
C LEU A 263 -13.58 1.21 -1.20
N THR A 264 -13.41 0.21 -0.35
CA THR A 264 -13.11 0.39 1.07
C THR A 264 -11.60 0.46 1.28
N PHE A 265 -11.15 1.34 2.17
CA PHE A 265 -9.79 1.43 2.67
C PHE A 265 -9.73 0.88 4.09
N GLU A 266 -8.66 0.17 4.39
CA GLU A 266 -8.35 -0.34 5.72
C GLU A 266 -7.03 0.23 6.20
N VAL A 267 -6.99 0.62 7.47
CA VAL A 267 -5.77 1.02 8.15
C VAL A 267 -5.05 -0.23 8.63
N ILE A 268 -3.84 -0.46 8.12
CA ILE A 268 -2.96 -1.53 8.55
C ILE A 268 -1.90 -0.97 9.49
N TYR A 269 -1.77 -1.61 10.65
CA TYR A 269 -0.79 -1.30 11.68
C TYR A 269 0.42 -2.24 11.55
N PRO A 270 1.63 -1.81 11.95
CA PRO A 270 2.72 -2.73 12.16
C PRO A 270 2.40 -3.64 13.36
N GLN A 271 2.60 -4.95 13.20
CA GLN A 271 2.30 -5.92 14.25
C GLN A 271 3.48 -6.87 14.47
N GLU A 272 3.87 -7.06 15.72
CA GLU A 272 4.96 -7.97 16.11
C GLU A 272 4.44 -9.34 16.60
N ASP A 273 3.22 -9.38 17.16
CA ASP A 273 2.70 -10.53 17.92
C ASP A 273 1.47 -11.23 17.31
N ASP A 274 1.09 -10.91 16.07
CA ASP A 274 -0.15 -11.46 15.50
C ASP A 274 -0.03 -12.97 15.20
N ALA A 275 -1.15 -13.69 15.35
CA ALA A 275 -1.19 -15.12 15.06
C ALA A 275 -0.98 -15.38 13.55
N VAL A 276 -0.32 -16.48 13.21
CA VAL A 276 -0.19 -16.90 11.80
C VAL A 276 -1.59 -17.16 11.23
N ASN A 277 -1.97 -16.42 10.18
CA ASN A 277 -3.27 -16.59 9.52
C ASN A 277 -3.29 -17.84 8.63
N GLU A 278 -2.17 -18.19 8.00
CA GLU A 278 -2.03 -19.35 7.12
C GLU A 278 -0.60 -19.88 7.09
N ALA A 279 -0.46 -21.19 6.93
CA ALA A 279 0.83 -21.85 6.82
C ALA A 279 0.97 -22.54 5.45
N TYR A 280 2.07 -22.25 4.75
CA TYR A 280 2.44 -22.93 3.51
C TYR A 280 3.56 -23.93 3.77
N TYR A 281 3.43 -25.09 3.15
CA TYR A 281 4.31 -26.24 3.36
C TYR A 281 5.00 -26.64 2.06
N ASP A 282 6.19 -27.21 2.17
CA ASP A 282 6.94 -27.78 1.04
C ASP A 282 6.29 -29.06 0.48
N SER A 283 5.49 -29.75 1.30
CA SER A 283 4.74 -30.94 0.93
C SER A 283 3.22 -30.71 0.91
N ALA A 284 2.57 -31.16 -0.16
CA ALA A 284 1.11 -31.18 -0.28
C ALA A 284 0.42 -32.09 0.74
N SER A 285 1.15 -33.01 1.39
CA SER A 285 0.59 -33.84 2.47
C SER A 285 0.47 -33.10 3.80
N SER A 286 1.21 -32.00 3.97
CA SER A 286 1.31 -31.25 5.22
C SER A 286 0.36 -30.05 5.27
N GLY A 287 -0.16 -29.60 4.12
CA GLY A 287 -1.13 -28.51 4.05
C GLY A 287 -1.14 -27.84 2.67
N HIS A 288 -1.29 -26.52 2.64
CA HIS A 288 -1.24 -25.73 1.41
C HIS A 288 0.20 -25.71 0.83
N PRO A 289 0.44 -26.33 -0.35
CA PRO A 289 1.80 -26.45 -0.86
C PRO A 289 2.29 -25.13 -1.47
N PHE A 290 3.60 -24.88 -1.43
CA PHE A 290 4.25 -23.84 -2.24
C PHE A 290 5.23 -24.44 -3.28
N TYR A 291 5.43 -23.75 -4.38
CA TYR A 291 6.32 -24.17 -5.48
C TYR A 291 7.77 -23.71 -5.29
N GLU A 292 7.94 -22.47 -4.84
CA GLU A 292 9.25 -21.84 -4.67
C GLU A 292 9.17 -20.93 -3.45
N VAL A 293 10.17 -21.02 -2.57
CA VAL A 293 10.45 -19.97 -1.60
C VAL A 293 11.88 -19.50 -1.86
N ASN A 294 12.04 -18.20 -2.04
CA ASN A 294 13.34 -17.57 -2.06
C ASN A 294 13.37 -16.58 -0.90
N HIS A 295 14.04 -16.99 0.18
CA HIS A 295 14.35 -16.09 1.27
C HIS A 295 15.38 -15.09 0.77
N GLY A 296 14.98 -13.83 0.63
CA GLY A 296 15.87 -12.74 0.25
C GLY A 296 16.84 -12.37 1.36
N ARG A 297 17.47 -13.36 2.02
CA ARG A 297 18.65 -13.13 2.85
C ARG A 297 19.71 -12.55 1.93
N VAL A 298 19.96 -11.25 2.11
CA VAL A 298 21.17 -10.42 1.96
C VAL A 298 22.36 -10.93 1.11
N GLY A 299 22.62 -12.22 0.99
CA GLY A 299 23.66 -12.81 0.13
C GLY A 299 23.48 -12.58 -1.38
N GLU A 300 22.25 -12.48 -1.91
CA GLU A 300 22.02 -12.22 -3.34
C GLU A 300 21.69 -10.74 -3.67
N ARG A 301 21.50 -9.90 -2.64
CA ARG A 301 21.40 -8.43 -2.74
C ARG A 301 22.57 -7.73 -2.04
N SER A 302 23.76 -8.33 -2.09
CA SER A 302 24.97 -7.90 -1.39
C SER A 302 25.53 -6.50 -1.76
N GLU A 303 24.75 -5.62 -2.40
CA GLU A 303 25.17 -4.25 -2.75
C GLU A 303 24.10 -3.16 -2.51
N GLY A 304 22.95 -3.47 -1.88
CA GLY A 304 21.78 -2.60 -2.01
C GLY A 304 21.50 -1.55 -0.93
N THR A 305 21.34 -1.94 0.33
CA THR A 305 20.89 -0.99 1.38
C THR A 305 21.34 -1.49 2.75
N PRO A 306 22.33 -0.84 3.39
CA PRO A 306 22.70 -1.19 4.74
C PRO A 306 21.56 -0.84 5.71
N LEU A 307 21.16 -1.79 6.55
CA LEU A 307 20.22 -1.54 7.63
C LEU A 307 20.96 -0.80 8.75
N PRO A 308 20.51 0.40 9.18
CA PRO A 308 21.15 1.10 10.29
C PRO A 308 20.85 0.37 11.60
N ASN A 309 21.87 0.24 12.45
CA ASN A 309 21.69 -0.32 13.79
C ASN A 309 21.06 0.70 14.76
N HIS A 310 21.18 2.00 14.46
CA HIS A 310 20.70 3.13 15.26
C HIS A 310 20.16 4.26 14.36
N ILE A 311 19.01 4.83 14.73
CA ILE A 311 18.44 6.03 14.13
C ILE A 311 18.26 7.10 15.21
N GLN A 312 18.64 8.34 14.89
CA GLN A 312 18.40 9.51 15.74
C GLN A 312 17.60 10.54 14.96
N ILE A 313 16.58 11.10 15.62
CA ILE A 313 15.74 12.18 15.10
C ILE A 313 15.84 13.37 16.05
N TRP A 314 15.92 14.56 15.48
CA TRP A 314 15.91 15.81 16.21
C TRP A 314 14.68 16.64 15.85
N GLY A 315 14.18 17.37 16.84
CA GLY A 315 12.95 18.13 16.74
C GLY A 315 13.00 19.47 17.47
N GLY A 316 12.15 20.38 17.03
CA GLY A 316 12.02 21.73 17.57
C GLY A 316 13.24 22.60 17.28
N GLU A 317 13.15 23.88 17.60
CA GLU A 317 14.28 24.80 17.46
C GLU A 317 14.32 25.75 18.64
N ASN A 318 15.51 25.87 19.23
CA ASN A 318 15.75 26.82 20.29
C ASN A 318 15.93 28.22 19.68
N GLU A 319 14.99 29.12 19.94
CA GLU A 319 14.98 30.49 19.39
C GLU A 319 16.27 31.30 19.62
N VAL A 320 17.08 30.93 20.63
CA VAL A 320 18.31 31.66 20.99
C VAL A 320 19.55 31.03 20.33
N THR A 321 19.57 29.71 20.18
CA THR A 321 20.77 28.98 19.74
C THR A 321 20.64 28.40 18.33
N GLY A 322 19.43 28.34 17.75
CA GLY A 322 19.17 27.68 16.47
C GLY A 322 19.42 26.16 16.52
N LEU A 323 19.52 25.56 17.71
CA LEU A 323 19.78 24.14 17.90
C LEU A 323 18.48 23.39 18.21
N PRO A 324 18.40 22.08 17.90
CA PRO A 324 17.23 21.27 18.23
C PRO A 324 16.98 21.24 19.75
N LEU A 325 15.71 21.25 20.13
CA LEU A 325 15.26 21.19 21.53
C LEU A 325 14.97 19.76 21.99
N TYR A 326 14.61 18.89 21.05
CA TYR A 326 14.14 17.55 21.31
C TYR A 326 14.94 16.53 20.52
N GLU A 327 15.08 15.34 21.07
CA GLU A 327 15.71 14.21 20.41
C GLU A 327 14.97 12.91 20.69
N GLY A 328 15.14 11.94 19.80
CA GLY A 328 14.57 10.61 19.91
C GLY A 328 15.44 9.58 19.22
N HIS A 329 15.46 8.37 19.76
CA HIS A 329 16.39 7.32 19.39
C HIS A 329 15.66 6.01 19.15
N TRP A 330 16.03 5.30 18.08
CA TRP A 330 15.64 3.92 17.85
C TRP A 330 16.86 3.03 17.69
N PHE A 331 16.82 1.85 18.27
CA PHE A 331 17.89 0.87 18.21
C PHE A 331 17.35 -0.47 17.71
N ASP A 332 18.08 -1.15 16.84
CA ASP A 332 17.72 -2.51 16.40
C ASP A 332 18.05 -3.56 17.47
N SER A 333 17.00 -4.12 18.08
CA SER A 333 17.10 -5.14 19.13
C SER A 333 17.79 -6.43 18.71
N ASP A 334 17.94 -6.69 17.41
CA ASP A 334 18.64 -7.89 16.92
C ASP A 334 20.17 -7.78 17.11
N HIS A 335 20.69 -6.58 17.41
CA HIS A 335 22.12 -6.27 17.43
C HIS A 335 22.66 -5.78 18.78
N PHE A 336 21.84 -5.73 19.83
CA PHE A 336 22.29 -5.44 21.20
C PHE A 336 21.59 -6.33 22.23
N ASP A 337 22.34 -6.82 23.23
CA ASP A 337 21.77 -7.57 24.37
C ASP A 337 21.23 -6.63 25.46
N THR A 338 21.67 -5.37 25.48
CA THR A 338 21.25 -4.36 26.44
C THR A 338 21.27 -2.99 25.78
N ALA A 339 20.14 -2.27 25.81
CA ALA A 339 20.03 -0.96 25.19
C ALA A 339 21.03 0.05 25.83
N PRO A 340 21.56 1.02 25.07
CA PRO A 340 22.47 2.03 25.61
C PRO A 340 21.83 2.80 26.77
N THR A 341 22.59 3.00 27.85
CA THR A 341 22.14 3.79 29.01
C THR A 341 22.38 5.30 28.87
N SER A 342 23.11 5.70 27.82
CA SER A 342 23.26 7.09 27.39
C SER A 342 23.42 7.16 25.88
N TYR A 343 23.06 8.31 25.29
CA TYR A 343 23.09 8.53 23.84
C TYR A 343 24.43 9.06 23.31
N THR A 344 25.50 8.90 24.09
CA THR A 344 26.85 9.23 23.60
C THR A 344 27.30 8.20 22.57
N SER A 345 28.01 8.63 21.52
CA SER A 345 28.49 7.72 20.47
C SER A 345 29.29 6.53 21.03
N ALA A 346 30.03 6.75 22.12
CA ALA A 346 30.79 5.70 22.81
C ALA A 346 29.90 4.67 23.53
N ALA A 347 28.83 5.12 24.19
CA ALA A 347 27.90 4.22 24.87
C ALA A 347 27.03 3.44 23.88
N ILE A 348 26.61 4.09 22.79
CA ILE A 348 25.88 3.46 21.70
C ILE A 348 26.77 2.39 21.04
N GLN A 349 27.99 2.72 20.64
CA GLN A 349 28.92 1.78 20.03
C GLN A 349 29.26 0.58 20.94
N ALA A 350 29.36 0.80 22.25
CA ALA A 350 29.65 -0.25 23.22
C ALA A 350 28.49 -1.24 23.43
N ALA A 351 27.26 -0.88 23.06
CA ALA A 351 26.08 -1.74 23.21
C ALA A 351 25.93 -2.78 22.08
N TYR A 352 26.55 -2.55 20.92
CA TYR A 352 26.39 -3.42 19.75
C TYR A 352 27.40 -4.57 19.70
N THR A 353 26.94 -5.75 19.27
CA THR A 353 27.75 -6.97 19.16
C THR A 353 28.42 -7.16 17.79
N GLY A 354 28.54 -6.11 16.97
CA GLY A 354 29.12 -6.17 15.61
C GLY A 354 29.58 -4.82 15.05
N ASP A 355 29.89 -4.79 13.74
CA ASP A 355 30.30 -3.55 13.04
C ASP A 355 29.18 -2.50 13.13
N PHE A 356 29.48 -1.40 13.83
CA PHE A 356 28.54 -0.30 14.06
C PHE A 356 28.62 0.70 12.92
N MET A 357 27.51 0.90 12.21
CA MET A 357 27.36 1.97 11.22
C MET A 357 26.35 2.99 11.76
N PRO A 358 26.80 4.11 12.34
CA PRO A 358 25.89 5.18 12.73
C PRO A 358 25.30 5.81 11.47
N VAL A 359 23.97 5.94 11.42
CA VAL A 359 23.32 6.87 10.49
C VAL A 359 22.91 8.08 11.30
N THR A 360 23.83 9.05 11.38
CA THR A 360 23.54 10.39 11.89
C THR A 360 23.05 11.25 10.73
N PHE A 361 21.78 11.67 10.78
CA PHE A 361 21.28 12.74 9.91
C PHE A 361 21.69 14.08 10.53
N GLU A 362 22.98 14.44 10.40
CA GLU A 362 23.52 15.71 10.89
C GLU A 362 23.18 16.87 9.94
N GLY A 363 22.33 17.79 10.38
CA GLY A 363 22.07 19.08 9.73
C GLY A 363 22.91 20.17 10.36
N ASP A 364 23.06 21.28 9.64
CA ASP A 364 23.74 22.48 10.14
C ASP A 364 22.81 23.71 10.11
N GLU A 365 23.25 24.80 10.72
CA GLU A 365 22.50 26.08 10.76
C GLU A 365 22.15 26.64 9.37
N GLY A 366 22.82 26.19 8.31
CA GLY A 366 22.56 26.60 6.92
C GLY A 366 21.60 25.69 6.18
N ASN A 367 21.30 24.51 6.73
CA ASN A 367 20.42 23.51 6.15
C ASN A 367 19.84 22.64 7.29
N PRO A 368 18.85 23.16 8.04
CA PRO A 368 18.27 22.44 9.17
C PRO A 368 17.67 21.12 8.68
N THR A 369 18.23 20.00 9.13
CA THR A 369 17.71 18.65 8.85
C THR A 369 16.80 18.14 9.96
N TRP A 370 16.54 18.96 10.99
CA TRP A 370 15.64 18.65 12.10
C TRP A 370 14.27 19.28 11.87
N ASP A 371 13.23 18.62 12.36
CA ASP A 371 11.85 19.03 12.13
C ASP A 371 11.41 20.01 13.23
N ILE A 372 11.34 21.31 12.87
CA ILE A 372 10.99 22.39 13.81
C ILE A 372 9.58 22.23 14.41
N ASN A 373 8.71 21.45 13.76
CA ASN A 373 7.33 21.22 14.20
C ASN A 373 7.19 20.08 15.20
N ILE A 374 8.26 19.32 15.46
CA ILE A 374 8.27 18.34 16.55
C ILE A 374 8.46 19.09 17.87
N THR A 375 7.50 18.97 18.77
CA THR A 375 7.42 19.74 20.02
C THR A 375 7.70 18.90 21.27
N SER A 376 8.14 17.65 21.12
CA SER A 376 8.49 16.78 22.25
C SER A 376 9.49 15.68 21.90
N ASN A 377 10.19 15.16 22.92
CA ASN A 377 11.05 13.97 22.77
C ASN A 377 10.25 12.74 22.33
N GLN A 378 9.02 12.56 22.85
CA GLN A 378 8.18 11.42 22.48
C GLN A 378 7.89 11.38 20.97
N GLN A 379 7.58 12.53 20.36
CA GLN A 379 7.37 12.60 18.91
C GLN A 379 8.65 12.28 18.11
N CYS A 380 9.83 12.64 18.62
CA CYS A 380 11.10 12.25 18.01
C CYS A 380 11.33 10.73 18.12
N GLU A 381 11.01 10.13 19.28
CA GLU A 381 11.11 8.68 19.52
C GLU A 381 10.17 7.90 18.59
N ASP A 382 8.90 8.29 18.53
CA ASP A 382 7.88 7.66 17.66
C ASP A 382 8.31 7.72 16.18
N ARG A 383 8.94 8.83 15.78
CA ARG A 383 9.47 9.02 14.43
C ARG A 383 10.69 8.14 14.14
N ALA A 384 11.65 8.09 15.08
CA ALA A 384 12.83 7.25 14.96
C ALA A 384 12.44 5.76 14.87
N GLU A 385 11.49 5.33 15.69
CA GLU A 385 10.97 3.97 15.70
C GLU A 385 10.26 3.62 14.39
N SER A 386 9.40 4.51 13.90
CA SER A 386 8.71 4.32 12.61
C SER A 386 9.70 4.11 11.45
N LEU A 387 10.76 4.92 11.38
CA LEU A 387 11.79 4.78 10.35
C LEU A 387 12.60 3.48 10.50
N GLY A 388 12.97 3.12 11.72
CA GLY A 388 13.73 1.90 12.00
C GLY A 388 12.99 0.63 11.60
N LEU A 389 11.71 0.54 12.01
CA LEU A 389 10.84 -0.57 11.61
C LEU A 389 10.63 -0.61 10.09
N GLN A 390 10.44 0.54 9.43
CA GLN A 390 10.31 0.57 7.96
C GLN A 390 11.56 0.02 7.25
N MET A 391 12.76 0.40 7.70
CA MET A 391 14.01 -0.08 7.11
C MET A 391 14.22 -1.58 7.41
N LYS A 392 13.91 -2.03 8.64
CA LYS A 392 14.00 -3.45 9.02
C LYS A 392 13.06 -4.30 8.19
N GLU A 393 11.83 -3.85 7.96
CA GLU A 393 10.85 -4.53 7.09
C GLU A 393 11.26 -4.54 5.60
N GLN A 394 12.00 -3.54 5.12
CA GLN A 394 12.54 -3.56 3.75
C GLN A 394 13.64 -4.63 3.58
N SER A 395 14.38 -4.94 4.65
CA SER A 395 15.46 -5.94 4.63
C SER A 395 14.96 -7.40 4.60
N LYS A 396 13.73 -7.66 5.07
CA LYS A 396 13.16 -9.01 5.28
C LYS A 396 12.37 -9.56 4.08
N ALA A 397 12.63 -9.09 2.87
CA ALA A 397 11.86 -9.51 1.70
C ALA A 397 12.03 -11.02 1.41
N THR A 398 10.92 -11.76 1.37
CA THR A 398 10.86 -13.17 0.93
C THR A 398 9.92 -13.27 -0.26
N ARG A 399 10.34 -14.01 -1.30
CA ARG A 399 9.48 -14.34 -2.44
C ARG A 399 8.91 -15.73 -2.23
N LEU A 400 7.59 -15.84 -2.26
CA LEU A 400 6.86 -17.10 -2.18
C LEU A 400 6.03 -17.28 -3.45
N LEU A 401 6.09 -18.46 -4.07
CA LEU A 401 5.27 -18.84 -5.22
C LEU A 401 4.32 -19.96 -4.78
N VAL A 402 3.02 -19.67 -4.75
CA VAL A 402 1.96 -20.61 -4.31
C VAL A 402 0.93 -20.84 -5.42
N PRO A 403 0.23 -22.00 -5.43
CA PRO A 403 -0.85 -22.27 -6.37
C PRO A 403 -2.08 -21.42 -6.05
N MET A 404 -2.33 -20.39 -6.87
CA MET A 404 -3.59 -19.62 -6.96
C MET A 404 -4.35 -19.42 -5.64
N ASP A 405 -3.67 -18.87 -4.63
CA ASP A 405 -4.30 -18.46 -3.38
C ASP A 405 -4.34 -16.94 -3.27
N ALA A 406 -5.53 -16.34 -3.49
CA ALA A 406 -5.77 -14.91 -3.28
C ALA A 406 -5.68 -14.50 -1.81
N SER A 407 -5.94 -15.44 -0.89
CA SER A 407 -6.11 -15.12 0.52
C SER A 407 -4.80 -14.76 1.22
N VAL A 408 -3.65 -15.03 0.57
CA VAL A 408 -2.32 -14.55 0.95
C VAL A 408 -2.32 -13.05 1.29
N GLU A 409 -3.09 -12.24 0.55
CA GLU A 409 -3.21 -10.80 0.81
C GLU A 409 -4.17 -10.46 1.95
N LEU A 410 -5.15 -11.31 2.28
CA LEU A 410 -6.00 -11.17 3.47
C LEU A 410 -5.25 -11.46 4.77
N TYR A 411 -4.14 -12.19 4.67
CA TYR A 411 -3.34 -12.63 5.80
C TYR A 411 -2.31 -11.57 6.20
N ASP A 412 -2.36 -11.16 7.46
CA ASP A 412 -1.37 -10.24 8.02
C ASP A 412 -0.03 -10.95 8.22
N ARG A 413 -0.09 -12.20 8.72
CA ARG A 413 1.06 -13.07 8.97
C ARG A 413 0.91 -14.44 8.31
N ILE A 414 1.93 -14.86 7.58
CA ILE A 414 2.02 -16.17 6.92
C ILE A 414 3.24 -16.90 7.46
N SER A 415 3.08 -18.19 7.78
CA SER A 415 4.20 -19.08 8.10
C SER A 415 4.60 -19.85 6.85
N ILE A 416 5.91 -20.01 6.65
CA ILE A 416 6.48 -20.86 5.61
C ILE A 416 7.29 -21.93 6.34
N GLU A 417 6.86 -23.18 6.21
CA GLU A 417 7.55 -24.34 6.76
C GLU A 417 8.28 -25.06 5.63
N ASP A 418 9.59 -24.87 5.55
CA ASP A 418 10.47 -25.54 4.58
C ASP A 418 11.39 -26.52 5.32
N GLU A 419 11.12 -27.82 5.19
CA GLU A 419 11.93 -28.87 5.82
C GLU A 419 13.17 -29.24 4.97
N ARG A 420 13.33 -28.66 3.77
CA ARG A 420 14.40 -29.02 2.81
C ARG A 420 15.78 -28.45 3.16
N GLY A 421 15.88 -27.71 4.27
CA GLY A 421 17.14 -27.40 4.95
C GLY A 421 17.50 -25.91 5.01
N LEU A 422 17.79 -25.44 6.22
CA LEU A 422 18.54 -24.20 6.51
C LEU A 422 20.04 -24.42 6.37
#